data_AF-A0A165KDC3-F1
#
_entry.id   AF-A0A165KDC3-F1
#
_cell.length_a   1.000
_cell.length_b   1.000
_cell.length_c   1.000
_cell.angle_alpha   90.00
_cell.angle_beta   90.00
_cell.angle_gamma   90.00
#
_symmetry.space_group_name_H-M   'P 1'
#
loop_
_entity.id
_entity.type
_entity.pdbx_description
1 polymer ?
#
loop_
_entity_poly.entity_id
_entity_poly.type
_entity_poly.pdbx_seq_one_letter_code
_entity_poly.pdbx_strand_id
1 'polypeptide(L)'
;MRSLIRTTALAALLATAAGMALAHNCPNEMKAIDAKLATNPSLSADNAAKVKQLRADGETHHKAGKHDDSMKALAEAKKILGI
;
A
#
# COMPACT_ATOMS: atom_id res chain seq x y z
N MET A 1 27.06 22.77 23.61
CA MET A 1 25.99 23.26 22.70
C MET A 1 26.14 22.83 21.25
N ARG A 2 27.31 23.00 20.58
CA ARG A 2 27.50 22.56 19.17
C ARG A 2 27.30 21.05 18.93
N SER A 3 27.61 20.21 19.92
CA SER A 3 27.43 18.75 19.83
C SER A 3 25.97 18.30 20.03
N LEU A 4 25.20 18.99 20.89
CA LEU A 4 23.77 18.72 21.10
C LEU A 4 22.92 19.10 19.87
N ILE A 5 23.27 20.19 19.17
CA ILE A 5 22.58 20.63 17.95
C ILE A 5 22.80 19.64 16.79
N ARG A 6 23.96 18.97 16.77
CA ARG A 6 24.32 17.95 15.76
C ARG A 6 23.56 16.64 15.97
N THR A 7 23.33 16.21 17.21
CA THR A 7 22.56 15.00 17.52
C THR A 7 21.05 15.19 17.31
N THR A 8 20.51 16.39 17.57
CA THR A 8 19.09 16.68 17.30
C THR A 8 18.77 16.77 15.80
N ALA A 9 19.71 17.24 14.97
CA ALA A 9 19.52 17.33 13.52
C ALA A 9 19.49 15.95 12.83
N LEU A 10 20.23 14.96 13.36
CA LEU A 10 20.23 13.60 12.81
C LEU A 10 18.93 12.83 13.11
N ALA A 11 18.35 13.02 14.29
CA ALA A 11 17.11 12.33 14.69
C ALA A 11 15.89 12.80 13.89
N ALA A 12 15.83 14.07 13.49
CA ALA A 12 14.74 14.61 12.68
C ALA A 12 14.75 14.10 11.22
N LEU A 13 15.91 13.72 10.69
CA LEU A 13 16.05 13.21 9.31
C LEU A 13 15.65 11.74 9.19
N LEU A 14 15.80 10.93 10.24
CA LEU A 14 15.39 9.52 10.24
C LEU A 14 13.86 9.34 10.35
N ALA A 15 13.15 10.29 10.96
CA ALA A 15 11.69 10.20 11.12
C ALA A 15 10.92 10.42 9.80
N THR A 16 11.47 11.18 8.85
CA THR A 16 10.82 11.43 7.54
C THR A 16 11.12 10.33 6.51
N ALA A 17 12.23 9.60 6.65
CA ALA A 17 12.59 8.50 5.76
C ALA A 17 11.68 7.26 5.93
N ALA A 18 11.15 7.03 7.13
CA ALA A 18 10.28 5.88 7.41
C ALA A 18 8.92 5.95 6.70
N GLY A 19 8.37 7.15 6.47
CA GLY A 19 7.12 7.33 5.74
C GLY A 19 7.24 7.02 4.24
N MET A 20 8.41 7.25 3.65
CA MET A 20 8.65 7.03 2.22
C MET A 20 8.80 5.55 1.87
N ALA A 21 9.24 4.72 2.82
CA ALA A 21 9.38 3.27 2.60
C ALA A 21 8.02 2.57 2.41
N LEU A 22 6.92 3.10 2.98
CA LEU A 22 5.58 2.52 2.83
C LEU A 22 4.93 2.83 1.48
N ALA A 23 5.26 3.98 0.88
CA ALA A 23 4.72 4.39 -0.43
C ALA A 23 5.19 3.51 -1.59
N HIS A 24 6.29 2.77 -1.42
CA HIS A 24 6.82 1.84 -2.43
C HIS A 24 6.35 0.38 -2.24
N ASN A 25 5.42 0.10 -1.31
CA ASN A 25 4.97 -1.27 -1.03
C ASN A 25 3.86 -1.78 -1.96
N CYS A 26 3.38 -0.98 -2.92
CA CYS A 26 2.23 -1.35 -3.77
C CYS A 26 2.36 -2.74 -4.43
N PRO A 27 3.53 -3.16 -4.98
CA PRO A 27 3.68 -4.50 -5.54
C PRO A 27 3.46 -5.64 -4.54
N ASN A 28 3.82 -5.44 -3.27
CA ASN A 28 3.62 -6.45 -2.24
C ASN A 28 2.14 -6.54 -1.83
N GLU A 29 1.45 -5.40 -1.71
CA GLU A 29 0.01 -5.38 -1.43
C GLU A 29 -0.80 -6.01 -2.58
N MET A 30 -0.43 -5.69 -3.82
CA MET A 30 -0.95 -6.32 -5.03
C MET A 30 -0.79 -7.84 -4.99
N LYS A 31 0.42 -8.32 -4.68
CA LYS A 31 0.70 -9.76 -4.54
C LYS A 31 -0.11 -10.41 -3.41
N ALA A 32 -0.31 -9.73 -2.29
CA ALA A 32 -1.11 -10.25 -1.18
C ALA A 32 -2.59 -10.42 -1.57
N ILE A 33 -3.15 -9.44 -2.29
CA ILE A 33 -4.50 -9.52 -2.86
C ILE A 33 -4.60 -10.68 -3.86
N ASP A 34 -3.64 -10.80 -4.77
CA ASP A 34 -3.62 -11.87 -5.78
C ASP A 34 -3.53 -13.25 -5.12
N ALA A 35 -2.67 -13.41 -4.12
CA ALA A 35 -2.55 -14.63 -3.35
C ALA A 35 -3.85 -14.99 -2.62
N LYS A 36 -4.53 -14.01 -2.02
CA LYS A 36 -5.81 -14.24 -1.35
C LYS A 36 -6.93 -14.57 -2.33
N LEU A 37 -6.98 -13.93 -3.49
CA LEU A 37 -7.93 -14.28 -4.56
C LEU A 37 -7.72 -15.71 -5.08
N ALA A 38 -6.47 -16.15 -5.19
CA ALA A 38 -6.12 -17.50 -5.62
C ALA A 38 -6.62 -18.59 -4.66
N THR A 39 -6.91 -18.27 -3.40
CA THR A 39 -7.53 -19.24 -2.46
C THR A 39 -9.04 -19.38 -2.67
N ASN A 40 -9.63 -18.74 -3.69
CA ASN A 40 -11.07 -18.71 -3.95
C ASN A 40 -11.91 -18.36 -2.69
N PRO A 41 -11.67 -17.19 -2.08
CA PRO A 41 -12.39 -16.80 -0.87
C PRO A 41 -13.89 -16.68 -1.16
N SER A 42 -14.72 -17.03 -0.18
CA SER A 42 -16.17 -16.87 -0.31
C SER A 42 -16.50 -15.37 -0.30
N LEU A 43 -16.86 -14.85 -1.47
CA LEU A 43 -17.25 -13.46 -1.70
C LEU A 43 -18.58 -13.44 -2.46
N SER A 44 -19.40 -12.40 -2.24
CA SER A 44 -20.49 -12.10 -3.16
C SER A 44 -19.92 -11.74 -4.54
N ALA A 45 -20.73 -11.89 -5.60
CA ALA A 45 -20.34 -11.52 -6.95
C ALA A 45 -19.87 -10.05 -7.03
N ASP A 46 -20.60 -9.16 -6.35
CA ASP A 46 -20.27 -7.72 -6.28
C ASP A 46 -18.93 -7.48 -5.59
N ASN A 47 -18.67 -8.14 -4.47
CA ASN A 47 -17.39 -8.01 -3.76
C ASN A 47 -16.23 -8.58 -4.59
N ALA A 48 -16.43 -9.71 -5.28
CA ALA A 48 -15.42 -10.28 -6.17
C ALA A 48 -15.09 -9.33 -7.34
N ALA A 49 -16.11 -8.72 -7.96
CA ALA A 49 -15.93 -7.73 -9.01
C ALA A 49 -15.20 -6.49 -8.48
N LYS A 50 -15.62 -5.97 -7.33
CA LYS A 50 -15.02 -4.78 -6.71
C LYS A 50 -13.55 -5.00 -6.34
N VAL A 51 -13.20 -6.14 -5.75
CA VAL A 51 -11.81 -6.48 -5.41
C VAL A 51 -10.93 -6.55 -6.67
N LYS A 52 -11.42 -7.20 -7.74
CA LYS A 52 -10.68 -7.28 -9.02
C LYS A 52 -10.46 -5.89 -9.62
N GLN A 53 -11.48 -5.04 -9.60
CA GLN A 53 -11.37 -3.67 -10.08
C GLN A 53 -10.34 -2.87 -9.25
N LEU A 54 -10.48 -2.86 -7.93
CA LEU A 54 -9.56 -2.16 -7.04
C LEU A 54 -8.10 -2.64 -7.18
N ARG A 55 -7.89 -3.94 -7.42
CA ARG A 55 -6.57 -4.50 -7.70
C ARG A 55 -5.99 -4.01 -9.03
N ALA A 56 -6.81 -3.89 -10.07
CA ALA A 56 -6.40 -3.35 -11.37
C ALA A 56 -6.17 -1.83 -11.33
N ASP A 57 -7.02 -1.09 -10.63
CA ASP A 57 -6.87 0.35 -10.39
C ASP A 57 -5.58 0.62 -9.61
N GLY A 58 -5.31 -0.17 -8.57
CA GLY A 58 -4.07 -0.10 -7.80
C GLY A 58 -2.82 -0.24 -8.67
N GLU A 59 -2.81 -1.18 -9.62
CA GLU A 59 -1.70 -1.36 -10.57
C GLU A 59 -1.58 -0.20 -11.56
N THR A 60 -2.71 0.29 -12.05
CA THR A 60 -2.77 1.42 -12.98
C THR A 60 -2.24 2.68 -12.33
N HIS A 61 -2.61 2.93 -11.08
CA HIS A 61 -2.07 4.04 -10.28
C HIS A 61 -0.57 3.88 -10.03
N HIS A 62 -0.11 2.68 -9.67
CA HIS A 62 1.31 2.39 -9.47
C HIS A 62 2.14 2.66 -10.74
N LYS A 63 1.71 2.13 -11.90
CA LYS A 63 2.36 2.35 -13.20
C LYS A 63 2.40 3.82 -13.61
N ALA A 64 1.45 4.62 -13.13
CA ALA A 64 1.38 6.06 -13.37
C ALA A 64 2.11 6.91 -12.29
N GLY A 65 2.82 6.30 -11.34
CA GLY A 65 3.51 7.00 -10.25
C GLY A 65 2.59 7.56 -9.16
N LYS A 66 1.29 7.25 -9.20
CA LYS A 66 0.30 7.71 -8.22
C LYS A 66 0.23 6.73 -7.03
N HIS A 67 1.28 6.72 -6.22
CA HIS A 67 1.42 5.72 -5.15
C HIS A 67 0.33 5.80 -4.08
N ASP A 68 -0.09 7.00 -3.68
CA ASP A 68 -1.15 7.17 -2.68
C ASP A 68 -2.51 6.63 -3.17
N ASP A 69 -2.85 6.91 -4.43
CA ASP A 69 -4.06 6.36 -5.07
C ASP A 69 -4.00 4.84 -5.18
N SER A 70 -2.82 4.30 -5.52
CA SER A 70 -2.58 2.86 -5.55
C SER A 70 -2.83 2.24 -4.18
N MET A 71 -2.20 2.75 -3.14
CA MET A 71 -2.34 2.24 -1.78
C MET A 71 -3.78 2.36 -1.26
N LYS A 72 -4.49 3.44 -1.60
CA LYS A 72 -5.90 3.61 -1.24
C LYS A 72 -6.79 2.53 -1.86
N ALA A 73 -6.65 2.28 -3.16
CA ALA A 73 -7.41 1.24 -3.85
C ALA A 73 -7.09 -0.15 -3.29
N LEU A 74 -5.80 -0.45 -3.09
CA LEU A 74 -5.35 -1.74 -2.57
C LEU A 74 -5.81 -1.96 -1.12
N ALA A 75 -5.81 -0.93 -0.27
CA ALA A 75 -6.33 -1.01 1.10
C ALA A 75 -7.83 -1.33 1.13
N GLU A 76 -8.63 -0.75 0.22
CA GLU A 76 -10.05 -1.07 0.11
C GLU A 76 -10.26 -2.52 -0.35
N ALA A 77 -9.46 -3.02 -1.29
CA ALA A 77 -9.52 -4.41 -1.73
C ALA A 77 -9.21 -5.38 -0.58
N LYS A 78 -8.15 -5.09 0.17
CA LYS A 78 -7.73 -5.85 1.35
C LYS A 78 -8.81 -5.89 2.43
N LYS A 79 -9.48 -4.77 2.69
CA LYS A 79 -10.61 -4.71 3.62
C LYS A 79 -11.75 -5.66 3.22
N ILE A 80 -12.10 -5.73 1.93
CA ILE A 80 -13.14 -6.65 1.44
C ILE A 80 -12.68 -8.11 1.59
N LEU A 81 -11.39 -8.37 1.37
CA LEU A 81 -10.78 -9.69 1.49
C LEU A 81 -10.48 -10.14 2.93
N GLY A 82 -10.59 -9.24 3.90
CA GLY A 82 -10.27 -9.47 5.31
C GLY A 82 -8.78 -9.70 5.58
N ILE A 83 -7.91 -8.98 4.86
CA ILE A 83 -6.44 -9.02 5.01
C ILE A 83 -5.83 -7.62 5.14
#